data_AF-A0A0F9JY41-F1
#
_entry.id   AF-A0A0F9JY41-F1
#
_cell.length_a   1.000
_cell.length_b   1.000
_cell.length_c   1.000
_cell.angle_alpha   90.00
_cell.angle_beta   90.00
_cell.angle_gamma   90.00
#
_symmetry.space_group_name_H-M   'P 1'
#
loop_
_entity.id
_entity.type
_entity.pdbx_description
1 polymer ?
#
loop_
_entity_poly.entity_id
_entity_poly.type
_entity_poly.pdbx_seq_one_letter_code
_entity_poly.pdbx_strand_id
1 'polypeptide(L)' 'MPYIKAEERRKLSVVNLGYFIDLIDSPGEFNYMLTSLCKIYLEKYGESYKIHNEIIGILESVKQEWYRRKVAPYEEKK' A
#
# COMPACT_ATOMS: atom_id res chain seq x y z
N MET A 1 -4.38 7.75 -6.97
CA MET A 1 -5.15 7.30 -5.80
C MET A 1 -6.25 8.30 -5.52
N PRO A 2 -7.53 7.91 -5.69
CA PRO A 2 -8.65 8.86 -5.72
C PRO A 2 -8.86 9.67 -4.43
N TYR A 3 -8.27 9.28 -3.31
CA TYR A 3 -8.73 9.71 -1.98
C TYR A 3 -7.80 10.66 -1.22
N ILE A 4 -6.65 11.03 -1.79
CA ILE A 4 -5.68 11.93 -1.13
C ILE A 4 -5.40 13.14 -2.01
N LYS A 5 -5.57 14.33 -1.44
CA LYS A 5 -5.37 15.61 -2.13
C LYS A 5 -3.89 15.76 -2.53
N ALA A 6 -3.61 16.51 -3.59
CA ALA A 6 -2.24 16.69 -4.08
C ALA A 6 -1.29 17.23 -3.00
N GLU A 7 -1.77 18.12 -2.13
CA GLU A 7 -1.04 18.65 -0.97
C GLU A 7 -0.69 17.59 0.06
N GLU A 8 -1.63 16.69 0.36
CA GLU A 8 -1.41 15.60 1.30
C GLU A 8 -0.44 14.56 0.73
N ARG A 9 -0.46 14.34 -0.59
CA ARG A 9 0.53 13.50 -1.27
C ARG A 9 1.95 14.04 -1.13
N ARG A 10 2.14 15.37 -1.19
CA ARG A 10 3.46 16.00 -1.00
C ARG A 10 4.04 15.74 0.39
N LYS A 11 3.19 15.65 1.41
CA LYS A 11 3.63 15.26 2.75
C LYS A 11 4.12 13.81 2.81
N LEU A 12 3.58 12.94 1.97
CA LEU A 12 3.99 11.54 1.90
C LEU A 12 5.21 11.33 0.98
N SER A 13 5.44 12.22 0.01
CA SER A 13 6.58 12.12 -0.91
C SER A 13 7.94 12.37 -0.26
N VAL A 14 7.97 12.83 1.00
CA VAL A 14 9.19 12.92 1.80
C VAL A 14 9.71 11.55 2.23
N VAL A 15 8.85 10.52 2.22
CA VAL A 15 9.24 9.15 2.51
C VAL A 15 9.94 8.59 1.28
N ASN A 16 11.23 8.28 1.39
CA ASN A 16 11.97 7.61 0.33
C ASN A 16 11.57 6.13 0.25
N LEU A 17 10.54 5.84 -0.53
CA LEU A 17 10.12 4.45 -0.79
C LEU A 17 11.15 3.62 -1.55
N GLY A 18 12.08 4.26 -2.28
CA GLY A 18 13.18 3.57 -2.96
C GLY A 18 14.14 2.90 -1.97
N TYR A 19 14.42 3.54 -0.84
CA TYR A 19 15.24 2.91 0.20
C TYR A 19 14.65 1.58 0.69
N PHE A 20 13.32 1.51 0.82
CA PHE A 20 12.65 0.29 1.27
C PHE A 20 12.63 -0.82 0.22
N ILE A 21 12.63 -0.48 -1.08
CA ILE A 21 12.66 -1.51 -2.13
C ILE A 21 14.05 -2.14 -2.25
N ASP A 22 15.11 -1.37 -1.99
CA ASP A 22 16.49 -1.86 -1.98
C ASP A 22 16.77 -2.86 -0.85
N LEU A 23 15.86 -2.98 0.13
CA LEU A 23 15.93 -3.93 1.25
C LEU A 23 15.11 -5.20 1.03
N ILE A 24 14.44 -5.35 -0.12
CA ILE A 24 13.51 -6.44 -0.40
C ILE A 24 14.05 -7.27 -1.56
N ASP A 25 14.44 -8.51 -1.27
CA ASP A 25 15.01 -9.44 -2.24
C ASP A 25 14.01 -10.55 -2.64
N SER A 26 12.94 -10.71 -1.87
CA SER A 26 11.96 -11.78 -2.09
C SER A 26 10.50 -11.33 -1.98
N PRO A 27 9.56 -12.06 -2.63
CA PRO A 27 8.12 -11.82 -2.44
C PRO A 27 7.67 -11.95 -0.98
N GLY A 28 8.35 -12.79 -0.18
CA GLY A 28 8.07 -12.97 1.23
C GLY A 28 8.40 -11.74 2.07
N GLU A 29 9.56 -11.13 1.83
CA GLU A 29 9.97 -9.87 2.48
C GLU A 29 9.06 -8.71 2.10
N PHE A 30 8.63 -8.65 0.83
CA PHE A 30 7.67 -7.63 0.41
C PHE A 30 6.32 -7.77 1.15
N ASN A 31 5.83 -9.01 1.28
CA ASN A 31 4.63 -9.30 2.04
C ASN A 31 4.80 -8.95 3.53
N TYR A 32 5.93 -9.31 4.13
CA TYR A 32 6.25 -8.95 5.51
C TYR A 32 6.26 -7.42 5.72
N MET A 33 6.86 -6.67 4.80
CA MET A 33 6.89 -5.21 4.82
C MET A 33 5.48 -4.59 4.78
N LEU A 34 4.62 -5.06 3.87
CA LEU A 34 3.22 -4.61 3.81
C LEU A 34 2.45 -4.95 5.08
N THR A 35 2.66 -6.15 5.63
CA THR A 35 2.04 -6.59 6.87
C THR A 35 2.51 -5.73 8.06
N SER A 36 3.80 -5.41 8.13
CA SER A 36 4.38 -4.54 9.15
C SER A 36 3.83 -3.12 9.08
N LEU A 37 3.64 -2.56 7.89
CA LEU A 37 2.96 -1.27 7.71
C LEU A 37 1.52 -1.30 8.26
N CYS A 38 0.78 -2.40 8.04
CA CYS A 38 -0.57 -2.57 8.58
C CYS A 38 -0.56 -2.67 10.11
N LYS A 39 0.41 -3.38 10.70
CA LYS A 39 0.58 -3.48 12.16
C LYS A 39 0.86 -2.11 12.79
N ILE A 40 1.79 -1.34 12.21
CA ILE A 40 2.10 0.02 12.69
C ILE A 40 0.88 0.93 12.58
N TYR A 41 0.08 0.80 11.51
CA TYR A 41 -1.18 1.54 11.40
C TYR A 41 -2.17 1.15 12.50
N LEU A 42 -2.34 -0.15 12.76
CA LEU A 42 -3.19 -0.65 13.85
C LEU A 42 -2.74 -0.11 15.21
N GLU A 43 -1.45 -0.18 15.52
CA GLU A 43 -0.87 0.32 16.78
C GLU A 43 -1.11 1.83 16.94
N LYS A 44 -0.96 2.60 15.85
CA LYS A 44 -1.15 4.06 15.87
C LYS A 44 -2.59 4.48 16.15
N TYR A 45 -3.57 3.75 15.60
CA TYR A 45 -4.99 4.13 15.67
C TYR A 45 -5.81 3.30 16.66
N GLY A 46 -5.21 2.28 17.27
CA GLY A 46 -5.83 1.39 18.24
C GLY A 46 -6.56 0.21 17.60
N GLU A 47 -6.54 -0.93 18.30
CA GLU A 47 -7.19 -2.14 17.82
C GLU A 47 -8.71 -2.06 17.96
N SER A 48 -9.40 -2.18 16.83
CA SER A 48 -10.87 -2.28 16.78
C SER A 48 -11.32 -2.87 15.45
N TYR A 49 -12.53 -3.44 15.41
CA TYR A 49 -13.15 -3.91 14.16
C TYR A 49 -13.16 -2.86 13.06
N LYS A 50 -13.35 -1.59 13.44
CA LYS A 50 -13.29 -0.46 12.49
C LYS A 50 -11.93 -0.39 11.80
N ILE A 51 -10.84 -0.40 12.57
CA ILE A 51 -9.48 -0.30 12.01
C ILE A 51 -9.13 -1.56 11.20
N HIS A 52 -9.55 -2.75 11.62
CA HIS A 52 -9.39 -3.95 10.79
C HIS A 52 -10.11 -3.83 9.43
N ASN A 53 -11.37 -3.39 9.45
CA ASN A 53 -12.14 -3.20 8.21
C ASN A 53 -11.53 -2.12 7.31
N GLU A 54 -11.00 -1.03 7.89
CA GLU A 54 -10.27 -0.01 7.15
C GLU A 54 -9.02 -0.58 6.48
N ILE A 55 -8.17 -1.31 7.21
CA ILE A 55 -6.95 -1.93 6.67
C ILE A 55 -7.30 -2.88 5.51
N ILE A 56 -8.27 -3.77 5.70
CA ILE A 56 -8.71 -4.72 4.66
C ILE A 56 -9.25 -3.98 3.43
N GLY A 57 -10.08 -2.95 3.64
CA GLY A 57 -10.61 -2.13 2.55
C GLY A 57 -9.51 -1.39 1.77
N ILE A 58 -8.47 -0.90 2.45
CA ILE A 58 -7.31 -0.26 1.82
C ILE A 58 -6.55 -1.28 0.96
N LEU A 59 -6.24 -2.47 1.49
CA LEU A 59 -5.49 -3.49 0.76
C LEU A 59 -6.23 -3.96 -0.50
N GLU A 60 -7.55 -4.20 -0.39
CA GLU A 60 -8.37 -4.58 -1.54
C GLU A 60 -8.37 -3.47 -2.61
N SER A 61 -8.55 -2.22 -2.19
CA SER A 61 -8.52 -1.06 -3.09
C SER A 61 -7.17 -0.91 -3.80
N VAL A 62 -6.05 -1.12 -3.09
CA VAL A 62 -4.69 -1.08 -3.66
C VAL A 62 -4.50 -2.18 -4.70
N LYS A 63 -4.91 -3.42 -4.40
CA LYS A 63 -4.84 -4.56 -5.32
C LYS A 63 -5.61 -4.27 -6.62
N GLN A 64 -6.85 -3.82 -6.52
CA GLN A 64 -7.71 -3.53 -7.68
C GLN A 64 -7.14 -2.37 -8.52
N GLU A 65 -6.66 -1.29 -7.88
CA GLU A 65 -6.06 -0.17 -8.59
C GLU A 65 -4.75 -0.56 -9.30
N TRP A 66 -3.94 -1.43 -8.68
CA TRP A 66 -2.74 -1.98 -9.32
C TRP A 66 -3.10 -2.82 -10.55
N TYR A 67 -4.07 -3.73 -10.41
CA TYR A 67 -4.54 -4.53 -11.54
C TYR A 67 -5.00 -3.64 -12.69
N ARG A 68 -5.92 -2.70 -12.42
CA ARG A 68 -6.48 -1.79 -13.41
C ARG A 68 -5.43 -0.90 -14.10
N ARG A 69 -4.43 -0.39 -13.36
CA ARG A 69 -3.44 0.57 -13.90
C ARG A 69 -2.18 -0.06 -14.46
N LYS A 70 -1.81 -1.26 -14.02
CA LYS A 70 -0.53 -1.90 -14.34
C LYS A 70 -0.70 -3.23 -15.04
N VAL A 71 -1.54 -4.12 -14.51
CA VAL A 71 -1.69 -5.47 -15.05
C VAL A 71 -2.53 -5.47 -16.32
N ALA A 72 -3.74 -4.90 -16.30
CA ALA A 72 -4.62 -4.90 -17.47
C ALA A 72 -3.96 -4.28 -18.72
N PRO A 73 -3.32 -3.08 -18.66
CA PRO A 73 -2.62 -2.54 -19.82
C PRO A 73 -1.38 -3.34 -20.27
N TYR A 74 -0.83 -4.20 -19.40
CA TYR A 74 0.27 -5.09 -19.74
C TYR A 74 -0.24 -6.38 -20.40
N GLU A 75 -1.37 -6.91 -19.94
CA GLU A 75 -2.07 -8.05 -20.55
C GLU A 75 -2.54 -7.72 -21.97
N GLU A 76 -3.08 -6.52 -22.20
CA GLU A 76 -3.51 -6.06 -23.54
C GLU A 76 -2.37 -5.92 -24.56
N LYS A 77 -1.12 -5.83 -24.09
CA LYS A 77 0.08 -5.70 -24.95
C LYS A 77 0.73 -7.04 -25.28
N LYS A 78 0.28 -8.12 -24.66
CA LYS A 78 0.75 -9.48 -24.94
C LYS A 78 -0.12 -10.12 -26.01
#